data_AF-A0A6D2JXL3-F1
#
_entry.id   AF-A0A6D2JXL3-F1
#
_cell.length_a   1.000
_cell.length_b   1.000
_cell.length_c   1.000
_cell.angle_alpha   90.00
_cell.angle_beta   90.00
_cell.angle_gamma   90.00
#
_symmetry.space_group_name_H-M   'P 1'
#
loop_
_entity.id
_entity.type
_entity.pdbx_description
1 polymer ?
#
loop_
_entity_poly.entity_id
_entity_poly.type
_entity_poly.pdbx_seq_one_letter_code
_entity_poly.pdbx_strand_id
1 'polypeptide(L)'
;MSQGKNRSSNPTKREDKSEPTTIPTDLIIEIFSRLPGKSIARFRCLSKLWSSTLRRPFFTELFLTRSSGRPRLLFVLKEAPNE
;
A
#
# COMPACT_ATOMS: atom_id res chain seq x y z
N MET A 1 -55.13 3.60 -30.31
CA MET A 1 -54.74 5.02 -30.47
C MET A 1 -53.41 5.23 -29.77
N SER A 2 -52.39 5.65 -30.52
CA SER A 2 -51.08 6.07 -30.01
C SER A 2 -51.20 7.26 -29.07
N GLN A 3 -50.30 7.37 -28.09
CA GLN A 3 -49.49 8.54 -27.67
C GLN A 3 -48.50 8.02 -26.61
N GLY A 4 -47.27 8.48 -26.43
CA GLY A 4 -46.54 9.64 -26.91
C GLY A 4 -45.27 9.69 -26.05
N LYS A 5 -44.13 9.90 -26.70
CA LYS A 5 -42.79 10.07 -26.11
C LYS A 5 -42.75 11.30 -25.21
N ASN A 6 -41.91 11.33 -24.16
CA ASN A 6 -41.09 12.49 -23.77
C ASN A 6 -40.03 12.14 -22.72
N ARG A 7 -38.78 12.58 -22.98
CA ARG A 7 -37.63 12.56 -22.07
C ARG A 7 -37.71 13.76 -21.13
N SER A 8 -37.30 13.60 -19.87
CA SER A 8 -36.42 14.59 -19.22
C SER A 8 -35.76 13.97 -17.98
N SER A 9 -34.44 14.12 -17.93
CA SER A 9 -33.51 13.64 -16.93
C SER A 9 -33.50 14.48 -15.65
N ASN A 10 -33.25 13.85 -14.50
CA ASN A 10 -32.21 14.29 -13.53
C ASN A 10 -32.09 13.28 -12.37
N PRO A 11 -30.88 12.81 -12.01
CA PRO A 11 -30.67 12.14 -10.73
C PRO A 11 -30.09 13.14 -9.71
N THR A 12 -30.75 13.30 -8.57
CA THR A 12 -30.18 14.01 -7.42
C THR A 12 -30.37 13.22 -6.12
N LYS A 13 -29.22 12.89 -5.50
CA LYS A 13 -28.99 12.72 -4.05
C LYS A 13 -29.59 11.39 -3.48
N ARG A 14 -29.01 10.67 -2.50
CA ARG A 14 -28.47 11.06 -1.18
C ARG A 14 -27.66 9.89 -0.58
N GLU A 15 -26.77 10.24 0.34
CA GLU A 15 -25.80 9.43 1.06
C GLU A 15 -26.41 8.21 1.78
N ASP A 16 -25.83 7.03 1.56
CA ASP A 16 -25.85 5.95 2.56
C ASP A 16 -24.53 6.02 3.34
N LYS A 17 -24.66 6.25 4.64
CA LYS A 17 -23.62 6.61 5.59
C LYS A 17 -22.93 5.32 6.05
N SER A 18 -22.26 4.64 5.13
CA SER A 18 -21.32 3.58 5.51
C SER A 18 -20.09 4.26 6.09
N GLU A 19 -19.89 4.16 7.41
CA GLU A 19 -18.63 4.53 8.04
C GLU A 19 -17.51 3.85 7.25
N PRO A 20 -16.58 4.60 6.64
CA PRO A 20 -15.54 3.99 5.84
C PRO A 20 -14.74 3.11 6.78
N THR A 21 -14.82 1.79 6.60
CA THR A 21 -14.00 0.79 7.31
C THR A 21 -12.55 1.02 6.90
N THR A 22 -11.95 2.03 7.50
CA THR A 22 -10.61 2.49 7.21
C THR A 22 -9.69 1.71 8.12
N ILE A 23 -8.74 0.99 7.53
CA ILE A 23 -7.73 0.29 8.30
C ILE A 23 -6.94 1.34 9.12
N PRO A 24 -6.81 1.17 10.45
CA PRO A 24 -6.01 2.05 11.29
C PRO A 24 -4.59 2.23 10.72
N THR A 25 -4.06 3.45 10.80
CA THR A 25 -2.76 3.80 10.22
C THR A 25 -1.63 2.96 10.80
N ASP A 26 -1.71 2.59 12.08
CA ASP A 26 -0.70 1.78 12.76
C ASP A 26 -0.60 0.37 12.17
N LEU A 27 -1.73 -0.23 11.80
CA LEU A 27 -1.74 -1.54 11.14
C LEU A 27 -1.13 -1.46 9.74
N ILE A 28 -1.39 -0.37 9.01
CA ILE A 28 -0.78 -0.12 7.69
C ILE A 28 0.74 -0.01 7.83
N ILE A 29 1.24 0.71 8.84
CA ILE A 29 2.66 0.83 9.16
C ILE A 29 3.27 -0.55 9.46
N GLU A 30 2.61 -1.34 10.30
CA GLU A 30 3.09 -2.66 10.67
C GLU A 30 3.19 -3.60 9.44
N ILE A 31 2.16 -3.62 8.59
CA ILE A 31 2.13 -4.40 7.36
C ILE A 31 3.29 -3.98 6.45
N PHE A 32 3.42 -2.68 6.17
CA PHE A 32 4.47 -2.19 5.29
C PHE A 32 5.87 -2.41 5.84
N SER A 33 6.07 -2.36 7.17
CA SER A 33 7.37 -2.63 7.80
C SER A 33 7.88 -4.06 7.54
N ARG A 34 6.99 -5.00 7.19
CA ARG A 34 7.31 -6.41 6.90
C ARG A 34 7.67 -6.65 5.43
N LEU A 35 7.37 -5.72 4.53
CA LEU A 35 7.55 -5.90 3.09
C LEU A 35 8.97 -5.57 2.62
N PRO A 36 9.45 -6.12 1.50
CA PRO A 36 10.70 -5.68 0.90
C PRO A 36 10.65 -4.21 0.48
N GLY A 37 11.77 -3.49 0.62
CA GLY A 37 11.86 -2.05 0.30
C GLY A 37 11.44 -1.70 -1.14
N LYS A 38 11.71 -2.58 -2.12
CA LYS A 38 11.29 -2.40 -3.52
C LYS A 38 9.77 -2.33 -3.67
N SER A 39 9.02 -3.13 -2.90
CA SER A 39 7.55 -3.12 -2.93
C SER A 39 7.01 -1.84 -2.28
N ILE A 40 7.59 -1.43 -1.15
CA ILE A 40 7.23 -0.20 -0.44
C ILE A 40 7.37 1.03 -1.36
N ALA A 41 8.44 1.09 -2.15
CA ALA A 41 8.66 2.18 -3.10
C ALA A 41 7.52 2.31 -4.13
N ARG A 42 6.96 1.19 -4.61
CA ARG A 42 5.81 1.19 -5.52
C ARG A 42 4.52 1.65 -4.82
N PHE A 43 4.30 1.23 -3.58
CA PHE A 43 3.10 1.60 -2.80
C PHE A 43 2.99 3.11 -2.54
N ARG A 44 4.12 3.82 -2.47
CA ARG A 44 4.14 5.29 -2.32
C ARG A 44 3.41 6.03 -3.45
N CYS A 45 3.27 5.43 -4.62
CA CYS A 45 2.60 6.05 -5.76
C CYS A 45 1.10 5.78 -5.83
N LEU A 46 0.57 4.84 -5.03
CA LEU A 46 -0.83 4.40 -5.13
C LEU A 46 -1.80 5.31 -4.37
N SER A 47 -1.32 6.03 -3.34
CA SER A 47 -2.16 6.96 -2.58
C SER A 47 -1.30 8.05 -1.93
N LYS A 48 -1.85 9.27 -1.85
CA LYS A 48 -1.23 10.38 -1.11
C LYS A 48 -1.03 10.04 0.37
N LEU A 49 -2.00 9.32 0.98
CA LEU A 49 -1.95 8.91 2.37
C LEU A 49 -0.81 7.90 2.62
N TRP A 50 -0.64 6.92 1.74
CA TRP A 50 0.45 5.95 1.88
C TRP A 50 1.80 6.61 1.60
N SER A 51 1.85 7.50 0.61
CA SER A 51 3.05 8.29 0.33
C SER A 51 3.51 9.13 1.53
N SER A 52 2.59 9.78 2.26
CA SER A 52 2.95 10.54 3.45
C SER A 52 3.36 9.62 4.60
N THR A 53 2.60 8.55 4.85
CA THR A 53 2.84 7.58 5.93
C THR A 53 4.21 6.91 5.79
N LEU A 54 4.53 6.41 4.60
CA LEU A 54 5.79 5.70 4.30
C LEU A 54 7.02 6.61 4.26
N ARG A 55 6.85 7.93 4.22
CA ARG A 55 7.93 8.92 4.28
C ARG A 55 8.27 9.36 5.71
N ARG A 56 7.45 9.02 6.71
CA ARG A 56 7.66 9.48 8.08
C ARG A 56 8.94 8.85 8.66
N PRO A 57 9.79 9.61 9.38
CA PRO A 57 11.00 9.08 10.01
C PRO A 57 10.73 7.84 10.88
N PHE A 58 9.64 7.87 11.65
CA PHE A 58 9.17 6.75 12.46
C PHE A 58 9.05 5.44 11.66
N PHE A 59 8.46 5.50 10.45
CA PHE A 59 8.32 4.32 9.61
C PHE A 59 9.69 3.80 9.15
N THR A 60 10.57 4.72 8.73
CA THR A 60 11.92 4.39 8.26
C THR A 60 12.75 3.73 9.37
N GLU A 61 12.73 4.27 10.58
CA GLU A 61 13.42 3.70 11.73
C GLU A 61 12.88 2.32 12.08
N LEU A 62 11.55 2.15 12.14
CA LEU A 62 10.92 0.85 12.40
C LEU A 62 11.31 -0.18 11.33
N PHE A 63 11.31 0.22 10.06
CA PHE A 63 11.69 -0.62 8.93
C PHE A 63 13.16 -1.04 9.01
N LEU A 64 14.07 -0.12 9.34
CA LEU A 64 15.50 -0.40 9.47
C LEU A 64 15.79 -1.30 10.67
N THR A 65 15.20 -1.04 11.83
CA THR A 65 15.32 -1.87 13.04
C THR A 65 14.87 -3.31 12.78
N ARG A 66 13.75 -3.48 12.06
CA ARG A 66 13.28 -4.82 11.70
C ARG A 66 14.16 -5.50 10.66
N SER A 67 14.75 -4.73 9.75
CA SER A 67 15.64 -5.24 8.70
C SER A 67 17.03 -5.59 9.23
N SER A 68 17.54 -4.88 10.24
CA SER A 68 18.87 -5.10 10.83
C SER A 68 18.94 -6.40 11.62
N GLY A 69 17.83 -6.84 12.24
CA GLY A 69 17.73 -8.11 12.94
C GLY A 69 17.67 -9.36 12.05
N ARG A 70 17.63 -9.18 10.71
CA ARG A 70 17.66 -10.31 9.77
C ARG A 70 19.11 -10.59 9.37
N PRO A 71 19.67 -11.78 9.65
CA PRO A 71 21.00 -12.11 9.17
C PRO A 71 21.00 -12.01 7.65
N ARG A 72 21.82 -11.10 7.11
CA ARG A 72 22.10 -11.02 5.68
C ARG A 72 22.97 -12.22 5.34
N LEU A 73 22.33 -13.38 5.12
CA LEU A 73 23.00 -14.58 4.65
C LEU A 73 23.51 -14.31 3.24
N LEU A 74 24.77 -13.88 3.15
CA LEU A 74 25.51 -13.83 1.91
C LEU A 74 26.02 -15.24 1.64
N PHE A 75 25.36 -15.97 0.73
CA PHE A 75 25.89 -17.25 0.26
C PHE A 75 27.00 -16.98 -0.76
N VAL A 76 28.22 -17.42 -0.46
CA VAL A 76 29.34 -17.43 -1.41
C VAL A 76 29.40 -18.83 -2.01
N LEU A 77 29.10 -18.95 -3.31
CA LEU A 77 29.33 -20.18 -4.06
C LEU A 77 30.79 -20.18 -4.52
N LYS A 78 31.63 -21.07 -3.96
CA LYS A 78 32.98 -21.29 -4.47
C LYS A 78 32.90 -22.33 -5.58
N GLU A 79 33.23 -21.92 -6.80
CA GLU A 79 33.40 -22.82 -7.93
C GLU A 79 34.68 -23.65 -7.70
N ALA A 80 34.58 -24.98 -7.80
CA ALA A 80 35.75 -25.86 -7.69
C ALA A 80 36.57 -25.74 -8.98
N PRO A 81 37.91 -25.70 -8.91
CA PRO A 81 38.73 -25.64 -10.12
C PRO A 81 38.56 -26.93 -10.93
N ASN A 82 38.19 -26.77 -12.19
CA ASN A 82 38.12 -27.82 -13.19
C ASN A 82 39.57 -28.13 -13.61
N GLU A 83 40.03 -29.37 -13.44
CA GLU A 83 41.32 -29.84 -13.96
C GLU A 83 41.27 -30.00 -15.48
#